data_AF-A0A9P6D4Y8-F1
#
_entry.id   AF-A0A9P6D4Y8-F1
#
_cell.length_a   1.000
_cell.length_b   1.000
_cell.length_c   1.000
_cell.angle_alpha   90.00
_cell.angle_beta   90.00
_cell.angle_gamma   90.00
#
_symmetry.space_group_name_H-M   'P 1'
#
loop_
_entity.id
_entity.type
_entity.pdbx_description
1 polymer ?
#
loop_
_entity_poly.entity_id
_entity_poly.type
_entity_poly.pdbx_seq_one_letter_code
_entity_poly.pdbx_strand_id
1 'polypeptide(L)'
;MPRAGEKSAPAKFYSAKQDIQEFLKKFQNLCVAFNIPEAKYGEKLLDYCSKKVRDLIKVSPHYKNKDWANLKAEMLQLYDADRQKTRHNLHALRKLTKKWRMKEISELADWRKYQREYLAISHWLVDQKLITTDDESAYFWKGLPSALKDQIKLQIRALKPELPSTKAYPIEEVTKIVEYLLERGRFE
;
A
#
# COMPACT_ATOMS: atom_id res chain seq x y z
N MET A 1 -26.15 -1.49 -15.49
CA MET A 1 -24.74 -1.04 -15.30
C MET A 1 -24.62 0.40 -15.78
N PRO A 2 -23.87 1.25 -15.06
CA PRO A 2 -23.70 2.66 -15.41
C PRO A 2 -23.00 2.79 -16.76
N ARG A 3 -23.32 3.84 -17.52
CA ARG A 3 -22.63 4.11 -18.79
C ARG A 3 -21.19 4.54 -18.51
N ALA A 4 -20.27 4.15 -19.40
CA ALA A 4 -18.87 4.56 -19.29
C ALA A 4 -18.76 6.10 -19.20
N GLY A 5 -18.18 6.61 -18.11
CA GLY A 5 -18.07 8.05 -17.85
C GLY A 5 -19.05 8.61 -16.82
N GLU A 6 -20.05 7.85 -16.38
CA GLU A 6 -20.92 8.23 -15.25
C GLU A 6 -20.15 8.16 -13.91
N LYS A 7 -20.54 8.97 -12.92
CA LYS A 7 -19.90 9.01 -11.59
C LYS A 7 -19.82 7.64 -10.89
N SER A 8 -20.72 6.72 -11.21
CA SER A 8 -20.83 5.39 -10.62
C SER A 8 -20.15 4.30 -11.46
N ALA A 9 -19.62 4.63 -12.65
CA ALA A 9 -18.87 3.72 -13.50
C ALA A 9 -17.42 3.55 -12.99
N PRO A 10 -16.82 2.36 -13.18
CA PRO A 10 -15.38 2.19 -13.00
C PRO A 10 -14.62 3.16 -13.89
N ALA A 11 -13.52 3.69 -13.37
CA ALA A 11 -12.57 4.42 -14.19
C ALA A 11 -12.13 3.53 -15.36
N LYS A 12 -12.08 4.11 -16.56
CA LYS A 12 -11.69 3.38 -17.76
C LYS A 12 -10.26 2.85 -17.63
N PHE A 13 -10.07 1.59 -18.02
CA PHE A 13 -8.79 0.91 -17.95
C PHE A 13 -8.02 1.05 -19.27
N TYR A 14 -6.84 1.68 -19.20
CA TYR A 14 -6.05 2.06 -20.37
C TYR A 14 -4.70 1.34 -20.44
N SER A 15 -4.04 1.07 -19.31
CA SER A 15 -2.65 0.58 -19.33
C SER A 15 -2.23 -0.14 -18.06
N ALA A 16 -1.09 -0.83 -18.14
CA ALA A 16 -0.39 -1.47 -17.02
C ALA A 16 0.08 -0.52 -15.90
N LYS A 17 -0.12 0.80 -16.04
CA LYS A 17 0.12 1.76 -14.94
C LYS A 17 -1.04 1.80 -13.93
N GLN A 18 -2.22 1.31 -14.29
CA GLN A 18 -3.41 1.26 -13.43
C GLN A 18 -3.53 -0.12 -12.78
N ASP A 19 -4.01 -0.14 -11.53
CA ASP A 19 -4.21 -1.37 -10.76
C ASP A 19 -5.26 -2.28 -11.43
N ILE A 20 -4.81 -3.31 -12.16
CA ILE A 20 -5.70 -4.25 -12.87
C ILE A 20 -6.51 -5.08 -11.88
N GLN A 21 -5.95 -5.41 -10.72
CA GLN A 21 -6.63 -6.20 -9.69
C GLN A 21 -7.77 -5.40 -9.06
N GLU A 22 -7.52 -4.14 -8.70
CA GLU A 22 -8.52 -3.24 -8.15
C GLU A 22 -9.63 -2.94 -9.19
N PHE A 23 -9.24 -2.71 -10.45
CA PHE A 23 -10.19 -2.48 -11.53
C PHE A 23 -11.12 -3.69 -11.75
N LEU A 24 -10.57 -4.89 -11.89
CA LEU A 24 -11.37 -6.10 -12.09
C LEU A 24 -12.26 -6.40 -10.89
N LYS A 25 -11.79 -6.15 -9.66
CA LYS A 25 -12.62 -6.28 -8.44
C LYS A 25 -13.80 -5.32 -8.46
N LYS A 26 -13.58 -4.04 -8.76
CA LYS A 26 -14.65 -3.02 -8.87
C LYS A 26 -15.64 -3.37 -9.97
N PHE A 27 -15.15 -3.82 -11.12
CA PHE A 27 -15.97 -4.29 -12.23
C PHE A 27 -16.85 -5.48 -11.83
N GLN A 28 -16.26 -6.51 -11.21
CA GLN A 28 -16.99 -7.69 -10.72
C GLN A 28 -18.09 -7.31 -9.73
N ASN A 29 -17.78 -6.44 -8.76
CA ASN A 29 -18.77 -5.98 -7.78
C ASN A 29 -19.97 -5.28 -8.45
N LEU A 30 -19.74 -4.50 -9.51
CA LEU A 30 -20.82 -3.90 -10.28
C LEU A 30 -21.61 -4.94 -11.06
N CYS A 31 -20.97 -5.91 -11.69
CA CYS A 31 -21.67 -6.97 -12.37
C CYS A 31 -22.60 -7.74 -11.43
N VAL A 32 -22.12 -8.05 -10.21
CA VAL A 32 -22.93 -8.66 -9.14
C VAL A 32 -24.08 -7.74 -8.75
N ALA A 33 -23.83 -6.45 -8.49
CA ALA A 33 -24.86 -5.49 -8.09
C ALA A 33 -25.98 -5.32 -9.16
N PHE A 34 -25.65 -5.50 -10.44
CA PHE A 34 -26.60 -5.42 -11.56
C PHE A 34 -27.11 -6.80 -12.03
N ASN A 35 -26.87 -7.88 -11.27
CA ASN A 35 -27.29 -9.25 -11.61
C ASN A 35 -26.89 -9.68 -13.04
N ILE A 36 -25.70 -9.28 -13.48
CA ILE A 36 -25.18 -9.69 -14.78
C ILE A 36 -24.74 -11.16 -14.68
N PRO A 37 -25.11 -12.04 -15.62
CA PRO A 37 -24.59 -13.40 -15.67
C PRO A 37 -23.08 -13.40 -15.97
N GLU A 38 -22.33 -14.27 -15.31
CA GLU A 38 -20.86 -14.35 -15.46
C GLU A 38 -20.42 -14.55 -16.92
N ALA A 39 -21.18 -15.32 -17.70
CA ALA A 39 -20.94 -15.52 -19.13
C ALA A 39 -20.97 -14.22 -19.98
N LYS A 40 -21.53 -13.12 -19.44
CA LYS A 40 -21.56 -11.79 -20.08
C LYS A 40 -20.52 -10.83 -19.53
N TYR A 41 -19.69 -11.23 -18.57
CA TYR A 41 -18.69 -10.35 -17.94
C TYR A 41 -17.66 -9.89 -18.96
N GLY A 42 -17.16 -10.77 -19.83
CA GLY A 42 -16.23 -10.40 -20.89
C GLY A 42 -16.79 -9.30 -21.80
N GLU A 43 -18.04 -9.42 -22.24
CA GLU A 43 -18.70 -8.44 -23.11
C GLU A 43 -18.83 -7.07 -22.42
N LYS A 44 -19.26 -7.07 -21.15
CA LYS A 44 -19.39 -5.84 -20.34
C LYS A 44 -18.06 -5.23 -19.95
N LEU A 45 -17.01 -6.03 -19.82
CA LEU A 45 -15.67 -5.55 -19.51
C LEU A 45 -15.16 -4.61 -20.61
N LEU A 46 -15.49 -4.91 -21.88
CA LEU A 46 -15.08 -4.10 -23.02
C LEU A 46 -15.53 -2.64 -22.86
N ASP A 47 -16.72 -2.39 -22.33
CA ASP A 47 -17.28 -1.04 -22.15
C ASP A 47 -16.37 -0.13 -21.30
N TYR A 48 -15.67 -0.72 -20.33
CA TYR A 48 -14.79 -0.01 -19.39
C TYR A 48 -13.30 -0.09 -19.77
N CYS A 49 -12.97 -0.65 -20.92
CA CYS A 49 -11.60 -0.78 -21.41
C CYS A 49 -11.30 0.22 -22.54
N SER A 50 -10.05 0.61 -22.69
CA SER A 50 -9.57 1.36 -23.86
C SER A 50 -9.57 0.51 -25.13
N LYS A 51 -9.51 1.13 -26.32
CA LYS A 51 -9.51 0.42 -27.61
C LYS A 51 -8.44 -0.68 -27.66
N LYS A 52 -7.20 -0.34 -27.29
CA LYS A 52 -6.07 -1.30 -27.26
C LYS A 52 -6.34 -2.50 -26.35
N VAL A 53 -6.91 -2.27 -25.17
CA VAL A 53 -7.26 -3.34 -24.21
C VAL A 53 -8.43 -4.18 -24.74
N ARG A 54 -9.44 -3.54 -25.36
CA ARG A 54 -10.57 -4.25 -25.98
C ARG A 54 -10.11 -5.19 -27.08
N ASP A 55 -9.20 -4.74 -27.94
CA ASP A 55 -8.68 -5.53 -29.05
C ASP A 55 -7.90 -6.75 -28.51
N LEU A 56 -7.13 -6.58 -27.44
CA LEU A 56 -6.45 -7.66 -26.72
C LEU A 56 -7.44 -8.67 -26.11
N ILE A 57 -8.49 -8.21 -25.44
CA ILE A 57 -9.51 -9.09 -24.85
C ILE A 57 -10.21 -9.91 -25.94
N LYS A 58 -10.55 -9.29 -27.08
CA LYS A 58 -11.29 -9.96 -28.16
C LYS A 58 -10.51 -11.09 -28.83
N VAL A 59 -9.18 -11.03 -28.84
CA VAL A 59 -8.35 -12.10 -29.41
C VAL A 59 -8.16 -13.28 -28.46
N SER A 60 -8.37 -13.09 -27.15
CA SER A 60 -8.25 -14.15 -26.14
C SER A 60 -9.22 -15.31 -26.42
N PRO A 61 -8.74 -16.57 -26.40
CA PRO A 61 -9.60 -17.75 -26.44
C PRO A 61 -10.59 -17.80 -25.28
N HIS A 62 -10.19 -17.32 -24.10
CA HIS A 62 -11.03 -17.32 -22.88
C HIS A 62 -12.22 -16.38 -23.03
N TYR A 63 -12.05 -15.24 -23.71
CA TYR A 63 -13.16 -14.37 -24.07
C TYR A 63 -14.15 -15.06 -25.02
N LYS A 64 -13.65 -15.73 -26.06
CA LYS A 64 -14.50 -16.43 -27.05
C LYS A 64 -15.31 -17.57 -26.42
N ASN A 65 -14.70 -18.29 -25.47
CA ASN A 65 -15.33 -19.38 -24.74
C ASN A 65 -16.22 -18.90 -23.58
N LYS A 66 -16.37 -17.59 -23.37
CA LYS A 66 -17.11 -16.98 -22.26
C LYS A 66 -16.61 -17.45 -20.88
N ASP A 67 -15.33 -17.79 -20.80
CA ASP A 67 -14.67 -18.27 -19.60
C ASP A 67 -14.06 -17.09 -18.85
N TRP A 68 -14.86 -16.53 -17.94
CA TRP A 68 -14.48 -15.38 -17.16
C TRP A 68 -13.30 -15.66 -16.22
N ALA A 69 -13.25 -16.84 -15.59
CA ALA A 69 -12.22 -17.19 -14.63
C ALA A 69 -10.83 -17.16 -15.29
N ASN A 70 -10.70 -17.80 -16.45
CA ASN A 70 -9.43 -17.82 -17.18
C ASN A 70 -9.13 -16.49 -17.87
N LEU A 71 -10.14 -15.77 -18.37
CA LEU A 71 -9.94 -14.41 -18.90
C LEU A 71 -9.41 -13.46 -17.83
N LYS A 72 -9.93 -13.54 -16.59
CA LYS A 72 -9.45 -12.77 -15.44
C LYS A 72 -8.00 -13.11 -15.13
N ALA A 73 -7.65 -14.40 -15.10
CA ALA A 73 -6.29 -14.85 -14.83
C ALA A 73 -5.30 -14.36 -15.89
N GLU A 74 -5.64 -14.52 -17.17
CA GLU A 74 -4.84 -14.01 -18.30
C GLU A 74 -4.65 -12.49 -18.21
N MET A 75 -5.70 -11.74 -17.89
CA MET A 75 -5.64 -10.29 -17.70
C MET A 75 -4.72 -9.88 -16.55
N LEU A 76 -4.74 -10.62 -15.43
CA LEU A 76 -3.82 -10.37 -14.31
C LEU A 76 -2.37 -10.66 -14.69
N GLN A 77 -2.11 -11.71 -15.49
CA GLN A 77 -0.78 -12.05 -15.97
C GLN A 77 -0.24 -11.03 -16.98
N LEU A 78 -1.02 -10.68 -18.00
CA LEU A 78 -0.60 -9.76 -19.08
C LEU A 78 -0.28 -8.35 -18.57
N TYR A 79 -0.95 -7.90 -17.52
CA TYR A 79 -0.75 -6.59 -16.91
C TYR A 79 0.13 -6.63 -15.67
N ASP A 80 0.76 -7.78 -15.41
CA ASP A 80 1.73 -8.00 -14.34
C ASP A 80 1.19 -7.46 -13.00
N ALA A 81 0.02 -7.99 -12.61
CA ALA A 81 -0.65 -7.59 -11.36
C ALA A 81 0.29 -7.71 -10.15
N ASP A 82 1.23 -8.66 -10.17
CA ASP A 82 2.23 -8.83 -9.12
C ASP A 82 3.24 -7.68 -9.10
N ARG A 83 3.66 -7.16 -10.25
CA ARG A 83 4.46 -5.92 -10.29
C ARG A 83 3.67 -4.71 -9.84
N GLN A 84 2.35 -4.66 -10.01
CA GLN A 84 1.53 -3.57 -9.45
C GLN A 84 1.41 -3.65 -7.92
N LYS A 85 1.50 -4.85 -7.33
CA LYS A 85 1.65 -5.03 -5.88
C LYS A 85 2.96 -4.41 -5.35
N THR A 86 3.99 -4.22 -6.20
CA THR A 86 5.28 -3.60 -5.80
C THR A 86 5.23 -2.09 -5.55
N ARG A 87 4.03 -1.47 -5.44
CA ARG A 87 3.87 -0.06 -4.98
C ARG A 87 4.67 0.21 -3.70
N HIS A 88 4.77 -0.80 -2.85
CA HIS A 88 5.66 -0.81 -1.70
C HIS A 88 6.85 -1.69 -2.05
N ASN A 89 8.02 -1.10 -2.24
CA ASN A 89 9.26 -1.85 -2.41
C ASN A 89 10.32 -1.29 -1.45
N LEU A 90 11.44 -2.00 -1.31
CA LEU A 90 12.52 -1.57 -0.41
C LEU A 90 13.06 -0.17 -0.76
N HIS A 91 13.00 0.21 -2.04
CA HIS A 91 13.38 1.56 -2.47
C HIS A 91 12.40 2.62 -1.95
N ALA A 92 11.09 2.37 -1.99
CA ALA A 92 10.07 3.24 -1.42
C ALA A 92 10.25 3.41 0.09
N LEU A 93 10.53 2.32 0.81
CA LEU A 93 10.84 2.36 2.24
C LEU A 93 12.07 3.24 2.52
N ARG A 94 13.19 3.00 1.82
CA ARG A 94 14.42 3.80 1.95
C ARG A 94 14.19 5.28 1.63
N LYS A 95 13.40 5.58 0.60
CA LYS A 95 13.04 6.96 0.22
C LYS A 95 12.22 7.63 1.32
N LEU A 96 11.25 6.92 1.90
CA LEU A 96 10.45 7.40 3.03
C LEU A 96 11.32 7.65 4.27
N THR A 97 12.19 6.70 4.63
CA THR A 97 13.17 6.85 5.73
C THR A 97 14.02 8.11 5.55
N LYS A 98 14.56 8.35 4.35
CA LYS A 98 15.35 9.55 4.05
C LYS A 98 14.52 10.83 4.15
N LYS A 99 13.29 10.83 3.60
CA LYS A 99 12.36 11.97 3.63
C LYS A 99 12.08 12.40 5.07
N TRP A 100 11.72 11.46 5.94
CA TRP A 100 11.34 11.76 7.32
C TRP A 100 12.51 12.06 8.24
N ARG A 101 13.69 11.49 7.97
CA ARG A 101 14.91 11.81 8.72
C ARG A 101 15.27 13.31 8.66
N MET A 102 14.92 13.98 7.57
CA MET A 102 15.18 15.41 7.34
C MET A 102 14.03 16.31 7.78
N LYS A 103 12.88 15.76 8.16
CA LYS A 103 11.73 16.53 8.63
C LYS A 103 11.80 16.71 10.12
N GLU A 104 11.13 17.73 10.61
CA GLU A 104 10.83 17.85 12.02
C GLU A 104 9.56 17.04 12.35
N ILE A 105 9.53 16.45 13.55
CA ILE A 105 8.34 15.81 14.12
C ILE A 105 8.18 16.42 15.50
N SER A 106 7.46 17.54 15.57
CA SER A 106 7.21 18.31 16.79
C SER A 106 5.80 18.11 17.34
N GLU A 107 4.87 17.65 16.52
CA GLU A 107 3.48 17.41 16.92
C GLU A 107 3.05 15.96 16.75
N LEU A 108 2.05 15.55 17.55
CA LEU A 108 1.44 14.23 17.44
C LEU A 108 0.89 13.96 16.02
N ALA A 109 0.41 15.00 15.33
CA ALA A 109 -0.09 14.86 13.96
C ALA A 109 1.02 14.42 12.98
N ASP A 110 2.21 15.00 13.09
CA ASP A 110 3.37 14.63 12.30
C ASP A 110 3.86 13.22 12.63
N TRP A 111 3.89 12.87 13.92
CA TRP A 111 4.22 11.53 14.37
C TRP A 111 3.28 10.48 13.77
N ARG A 112 1.96 10.70 13.89
CA ARG A 112 0.94 9.80 13.34
C ARG A 112 1.03 9.72 11.82
N LYS A 113 1.39 10.80 11.14
CA LYS A 113 1.60 10.81 9.69
C LYS A 113 2.82 9.99 9.30
N TYR A 114 3.95 10.13 10.00
CA TYR A 114 5.13 9.30 9.81
C TYR A 114 4.81 7.82 10.01
N GLN A 115 4.15 7.48 11.12
CA GLN A 115 3.75 6.12 11.47
C GLN A 115 2.87 5.50 10.38
N ARG A 116 1.81 6.17 9.94
CA ARG A 116 0.93 5.67 8.87
C ARG A 116 1.65 5.48 7.54
N GLU A 117 2.43 6.47 7.11
CA GLU A 117 3.17 6.36 5.83
C GLU A 117 4.19 5.21 5.90
N TYR A 118 4.89 5.04 7.03
CA TYR A 118 5.91 4.01 7.21
C TYR A 118 5.30 2.60 7.25
N LEU A 119 4.33 2.36 8.15
CA LEU A 119 3.73 1.04 8.36
C LEU A 119 3.02 0.51 7.12
N ALA A 120 2.43 1.39 6.31
CA ALA A 120 1.82 1.00 5.03
C ALA A 120 2.82 0.34 4.07
N ILE A 121 4.09 0.77 4.10
CA ILE A 121 5.16 0.17 3.28
C ILE A 121 5.78 -1.03 3.98
N SER A 122 6.11 -0.89 5.27
CA SER A 122 6.90 -1.89 5.99
C SER A 122 6.13 -3.17 6.27
N HIS A 123 4.86 -3.09 6.70
CA HIS A 123 4.03 -4.28 6.91
C HIS A 123 3.90 -5.10 5.63
N TRP A 124 3.70 -4.45 4.48
CA TRP A 124 3.67 -5.16 3.19
C TRP A 124 4.99 -5.88 2.91
N LEU A 125 6.14 -5.24 3.19
CA LEU A 125 7.46 -5.85 2.98
C LEU A 125 7.70 -7.04 3.92
N VAL A 126 7.23 -6.97 5.17
CA VAL A 126 7.30 -8.07 6.14
C VAL A 126 6.39 -9.22 5.71
N ASP A 127 5.15 -8.93 5.29
CA ASP A 127 4.20 -9.94 4.81
C ASP A 127 4.73 -10.70 3.59
N GLN A 128 5.45 -10.01 2.70
CA GLN A 128 6.13 -10.61 1.55
C GLN A 128 7.48 -11.26 1.89
N LYS A 129 7.88 -11.29 3.17
CA LYS A 129 9.17 -11.81 3.66
C LYS A 129 10.39 -11.16 2.99
N LEU A 130 10.26 -9.91 2.56
CA LEU A 130 11.34 -9.14 1.93
C LEU A 130 12.23 -8.44 2.96
N ILE A 131 11.73 -8.21 4.17
CA ILE A 131 12.48 -7.74 5.32
C ILE A 131 12.02 -8.51 6.57
N THR A 132 12.89 -8.59 7.58
CA THR A 132 12.52 -9.14 8.90
C THR A 132 11.86 -8.06 9.78
N THR A 133 11.23 -8.46 10.88
CA THR A 133 10.71 -7.53 11.90
C THR A 133 11.82 -6.68 12.54
N ASP A 134 13.03 -7.24 12.65
CA ASP A 134 14.22 -6.52 13.11
C ASP A 134 14.65 -5.45 12.10
N ASP A 135 14.64 -5.78 10.79
CA ASP A 135 14.92 -4.83 9.73
C ASP A 135 13.89 -3.70 9.71
N GLU A 136 12.61 -4.03 9.85
CA GLU A 136 11.52 -3.05 9.98
C GLU A 136 11.79 -2.09 11.13
N SER A 137 12.06 -2.60 12.33
CA SER A 137 12.38 -1.77 13.50
C SER A 137 13.63 -0.90 13.25
N ALA A 138 14.65 -1.44 12.57
CA ALA A 138 15.86 -0.70 12.23
C ALA A 138 15.62 0.43 11.21
N TYR A 139 14.82 0.18 10.18
CA TYR A 139 14.46 1.21 9.18
C TYR A 139 13.53 2.27 9.78
N PHE A 140 12.63 1.89 10.69
CA PHE A 140 11.78 2.81 11.44
C PHE A 140 12.65 3.74 12.26
N TRP A 141 13.51 3.19 13.12
CA TRP A 141 14.46 3.98 13.90
C TRP A 141 15.32 4.88 13.02
N LYS A 142 15.91 4.37 11.93
CA LYS A 142 16.72 5.17 11.00
C LYS A 142 15.96 6.36 10.41
N GLY A 143 14.64 6.24 10.23
CA GLY A 143 13.78 7.26 9.64
C GLY A 143 13.46 8.43 10.56
N LEU A 144 13.73 8.30 11.86
CA LEU A 144 13.44 9.36 12.81
C LEU A 144 14.44 10.52 12.71
N PRO A 145 14.00 11.77 12.96
CA PRO A 145 14.87 12.93 13.08
C PRO A 145 15.85 12.77 14.26
N SER A 146 17.03 13.40 14.17
CA SER A 146 18.07 13.25 15.21
C SER A 146 17.59 13.74 16.58
N ALA A 147 16.97 14.92 16.64
CA ALA A 147 16.47 15.50 17.89
C ALA A 147 15.49 14.56 18.60
N LEU A 148 14.53 13.99 17.85
CA LEU A 148 13.56 13.05 18.40
C LEU A 148 14.24 11.75 18.87
N LYS A 149 15.23 11.22 18.13
CA LYS A 149 16.00 10.03 18.56
C LYS A 149 16.68 10.25 19.90
N ASP A 150 17.25 11.43 20.11
CA ASP A 150 18.01 11.73 21.32
C ASP A 150 17.07 11.84 22.53
N GLN A 151 15.89 12.44 22.36
CA GLN A 151 14.82 12.44 23.38
C GLN A 151 14.33 11.02 23.70
N ILE A 152 14.09 10.18 22.68
CA ILE A 152 13.66 8.80 22.88
C ILE A 152 14.73 8.00 23.62
N LYS A 153 16.01 8.09 23.22
CA LYS A 153 17.11 7.41 23.90
C LYS A 153 17.21 7.79 25.38
N LEU A 154 16.99 9.07 25.70
CA LEU A 154 17.00 9.54 27.08
C LEU A 154 15.90 8.87 27.91
N GLN A 155 14.68 8.80 27.36
CA GLN A 155 13.56 8.11 28.02
C GLN A 155 13.76 6.60 28.14
N ILE A 156 14.30 5.94 27.10
CA ILE A 156 14.61 4.50 27.16
C ILE A 156 15.63 4.21 28.26
N ARG A 157 16.70 5.01 28.39
CA ARG A 157 17.69 4.83 29.46
C ARG A 157 17.09 4.98 30.86
N ALA A 158 16.10 5.86 31.02
CA ALA A 158 15.46 6.10 32.29
C ALA A 158 14.41 5.03 32.65
N LEU A 159 13.63 4.57 31.66
CA LEU A 159 12.47 3.70 31.89
C LEU A 159 12.73 2.22 31.61
N LYS A 160 13.69 1.90 30.73
CA LYS A 160 13.97 0.56 30.20
C LYS A 160 15.47 0.31 29.98
N PRO A 161 16.30 0.32 31.04
CA PRO A 161 17.74 0.13 30.93
C PRO A 161 18.15 -1.25 30.40
N GLU A 162 17.25 -2.23 30.44
CA GLU A 162 17.45 -3.59 29.93
C GLU A 162 17.48 -3.68 28.38
N LEU A 163 16.97 -2.67 27.67
CA LEU A 163 16.95 -2.69 26.22
C LEU A 163 18.37 -2.49 25.64
N PRO A 164 18.84 -3.44 24.79
CA PRO A 164 20.19 -3.36 24.25
C PRO A 164 20.32 -2.19 23.27
N SER A 165 21.31 -1.32 23.52
CA SER A 165 21.65 -0.19 22.63
C SER A 165 22.25 -0.61 21.29
N THR A 166 22.58 -1.91 21.15
CA THR A 166 23.17 -2.52 19.95
C THR A 166 22.13 -2.98 18.93
N LYS A 167 20.84 -3.05 19.31
CA LYS A 167 19.74 -3.42 18.42
C LYS A 167 18.76 -2.28 18.22
N ALA A 168 17.99 -2.35 17.14
CA ALA A 168 16.90 -1.41 16.91
C ALA A 168 15.81 -1.61 17.97
N TYR A 169 15.26 -0.52 18.48
CA TYR A 169 14.17 -0.57 19.44
C TYR A 169 12.87 -1.02 18.76
N PRO A 170 12.04 -1.85 19.41
CA PRO A 170 10.73 -2.22 18.89
C PRO A 170 9.88 -0.98 18.58
N ILE A 171 9.16 -1.00 17.46
CA ILE A 171 8.34 0.13 17.01
C ILE A 171 7.30 0.53 18.07
N GLU A 172 6.69 -0.45 18.72
CA GLU A 172 5.69 -0.21 19.77
C GLU A 172 6.25 0.58 20.96
N GLU A 173 7.47 0.25 21.38
CA GLU A 173 8.14 0.92 22.50
C GLU A 173 8.53 2.35 22.14
N VAL A 174 9.08 2.54 20.95
CA VAL A 174 9.35 3.88 20.42
C VAL A 174 8.06 4.69 20.35
N THR A 175 6.97 4.08 19.89
CA THR A 175 5.67 4.73 19.75
C THR A 175 5.12 5.22 21.09
N LYS A 176 5.11 4.38 22.12
CA LYS A 176 4.66 4.77 23.46
C LYS A 176 5.45 5.96 24.00
N ILE A 177 6.77 5.95 23.83
CA ILE A 177 7.66 7.02 24.31
C ILE A 177 7.41 8.32 23.55
N VAL A 178 7.30 8.27 22.23
CA VAL A 178 7.06 9.48 21.42
C VAL A 178 5.70 10.08 21.73
N GLU A 179 4.66 9.26 21.87
CA GLU A 179 3.33 9.75 22.25
C GLU A 179 3.37 10.44 23.61
N TYR A 180 4.03 9.84 24.61
CA TYR A 180 4.24 10.48 25.90
C TYR A 180 5.00 11.82 25.81
N LEU A 181 6.09 11.87 25.03
CA LEU A 181 6.89 13.09 24.85
C LEU A 181 6.09 14.22 24.19
N LEU A 182 5.31 13.89 23.15
CA LEU A 182 4.54 14.86 22.36
C LEU A 182 3.22 15.28 23.03
N GLU A 183 2.62 14.41 23.87
CA GLU A 183 1.46 14.78 24.70
C GLU A 183 1.86 15.75 25.82
N ARG A 184 3.05 15.58 26.41
CA ARG A 184 3.54 16.41 27.52
C ARG A 184 3.87 17.84 27.12
N GLY A 185 4.15 18.09 25.83
CA GLY A 185 4.38 19.42 25.26
C GLY A 185 3.14 20.30 25.08
N ARG A 186 1.95 19.86 25.55
CA ARG A 186 0.68 20.63 25.47
C ARG A 186 0.33 21.44 26.73
N PHE A 187 1.16 21.41 27.77
CA PHE A 187 0.98 22.25 28.97
C PHE A 187 1.64 23.63 28.82
N GLU A 188 1.61 24.21 27.61
CA GLU A 188 1.99 25.61 27.34
C GLU A 188 0.78 26.40 26.83
#